data_AF-A0A2H0QF23-F1
#
_entry.id   AF-A0A2H0QF23-F1
#
_cell.length_a   1.000
_cell.length_b   1.000
_cell.length_c   1.000
_cell.angle_alpha   90.00
_cell.angle_beta   90.00
_cell.angle_gamma   90.00
#
_symmetry.space_group_name_H-M   'P 1'
#
loop_
_entity.id
_entity.type
_entity.pdbx_description
1 polymer ?
#
loop_
_entity_poly.entity_id
_entity_poly.type
_entity_poly.pdbx_seq_one_letter_code
_entity_poly.pdbx_strand_id
1 'polypeptide(L)' 'MNDKKSISSLKIPQKSPLSEFDTINSTFGCRHTNPDICSSNQLEKVCAFVCKDSICRRPPRSWPTIFSQLKEGKDGA' A
#
# COMPACT_ATOMS: atom_id res chain seq x y z
N MET A 1 -11.16 -23.31 -0.89
CA MET A 1 -10.40 -22.09 -0.53
C MET A 1 -10.04 -21.37 -1.81
N ASN A 2 -10.78 -20.33 -2.20
CA ASN A 2 -10.39 -19.41 -3.27
C ASN A 2 -11.23 -18.15 -3.10
N ASP A 3 -10.95 -17.42 -2.02
CA ASP A 3 -11.43 -16.06 -1.86
C ASP A 3 -10.86 -15.25 -3.02
N LYS A 4 -11.73 -14.96 -3.99
CA LYS A 4 -11.48 -14.05 -5.09
C LYS A 4 -11.23 -12.67 -4.52
N LYS A 5 -10.01 -12.43 -4.08
CA LYS A 5 -9.53 -11.15 -3.59
C LYS A 5 -9.67 -10.15 -4.74
N SER A 6 -10.67 -9.28 -4.65
CA SER A 6 -10.93 -8.29 -5.68
C SER A 6 -9.78 -7.28 -5.71
N ILE A 7 -8.95 -7.33 -6.75
CA ILE A 7 -7.75 -6.48 -6.92
C ILE A 7 -8.07 -5.00 -6.76
N SER A 8 -9.28 -4.58 -7.11
CA SER A 8 -9.78 -3.20 -7.01
C SER A 8 -9.78 -2.64 -5.59
N SER A 9 -9.99 -3.47 -4.55
CA SER A 9 -9.99 -3.00 -3.15
C SER A 9 -8.60 -2.72 -2.59
N LEU A 10 -7.55 -3.10 -3.33
CA LEU A 10 -6.15 -2.90 -2.94
C LEU A 10 -5.53 -1.67 -3.58
N LYS A 11 -6.26 -0.91 -4.40
CA LYS A 11 -5.81 0.39 -4.93
C LYS A 11 -6.14 1.47 -3.91
N ILE A 12 -5.16 1.83 -3.08
CA ILE A 12 -5.35 2.78 -1.97
C ILE A 12 -4.74 4.13 -2.35
N PRO A 13 -5.49 5.25 -2.27
CA PRO A 13 -4.92 6.58 -2.47
C PRO A 13 -3.74 6.83 -1.51
N GLN A 14 -2.68 7.48 -2.00
CA GLN A 14 -1.45 7.72 -1.23
C GLN A 14 -1.69 8.32 0.15
N LYS A 15 -2.54 9.33 0.24
CA LYS A 15 -2.86 10.08 1.46
C LYS A 15 -4.08 9.54 2.22
N SER A 16 -4.58 8.35 1.87
CA SER A 16 -5.61 7.69 2.67
C SER A 16 -5.08 7.45 4.10
N PRO A 17 -5.92 7.42 5.15
CA PRO A 17 -5.47 7.14 6.51
C PRO A 17 -4.60 5.89 6.62
N LEU A 18 -3.67 5.87 7.58
CA LEU A 18 -2.82 4.71 7.85
C LEU A 18 -3.67 3.54 8.37
N SER A 19 -3.49 2.39 7.72
CA SER A 19 -3.93 1.08 8.22
C SER A 19 -3.02 0.61 9.37
N GLU A 20 -3.49 -0.32 10.19
CA GLU A 20 -2.70 -0.97 11.23
C GLU A 20 -1.49 -1.75 10.68
N PHE A 21 -1.57 -2.19 9.41
CA PHE A 21 -0.49 -2.95 8.74
C PHE A 21 0.48 -2.06 7.94
N ASP A 22 0.21 -0.75 7.86
CA ASP A 22 1.12 0.18 7.19
C ASP A 22 2.37 0.42 8.05
N THR A 23 3.54 0.36 7.44
CA THR A 23 4.82 0.73 8.05
C THR A 23 5.54 1.74 7.18
N ILE A 24 6.65 2.30 7.67
CA ILE A 24 7.48 3.20 6.87
C ILE A 24 8.04 2.54 5.59
N ASN A 25 8.18 1.21 5.58
CA ASN A 25 8.79 0.44 4.49
C ASN A 25 7.79 -0.36 3.65
N SER A 26 6.54 -0.47 4.08
CA SER A 26 5.52 -1.31 3.42
C SER A 26 4.12 -0.77 3.60
N THR A 27 3.23 -1.08 2.67
CA THR A 27 1.83 -0.65 2.74
C THR A 27 0.87 -1.82 2.67
N PHE A 28 -0.25 -1.75 3.39
CA PHE A 28 -1.41 -2.56 3.06
C PHE A 28 -2.00 -2.04 1.75
N GLY A 29 -2.24 -2.94 0.80
CA GLY A 29 -2.60 -2.54 -0.56
C GLY A 29 -1.46 -1.82 -1.30
N CYS A 30 -1.73 -1.38 -2.52
CA CYS A 30 -0.84 -0.61 -3.35
C CYS A 30 -1.19 0.87 -3.26
N ARG A 31 -0.23 1.68 -2.77
CA ARG A 31 -0.33 3.14 -2.69
C ARG A 31 0.43 3.87 -3.81
N HIS A 32 0.77 3.20 -4.91
CA HIS A 32 1.32 3.89 -6.08
C HIS A 32 0.24 4.74 -6.76
N THR A 33 0.62 5.92 -7.24
CA THR A 33 -0.27 6.79 -8.03
C THR A 33 -0.78 6.05 -9.27
N ASN A 34 0.11 5.31 -9.93
CA ASN A 34 -0.19 4.50 -11.10
C ASN A 34 0.19 3.03 -10.81
N PRO A 35 -0.66 2.30 -10.06
CA PRO A 35 -0.29 0.99 -9.54
C PRO A 35 -0.24 -0.09 -10.63
N ASP A 36 -0.91 0.13 -11.77
CA ASP A 36 -0.96 -0.81 -12.88
C ASP A 36 0.32 -0.81 -13.74
N ILE A 37 1.17 0.22 -13.63
CA ILE A 37 2.38 0.38 -14.46
C ILE A 37 3.69 0.46 -13.65
N CYS A 38 3.64 0.31 -12.33
CA CYS A 38 4.85 0.38 -11.53
C CYS A 38 5.74 -0.86 -11.75
N SER A 39 7.05 -0.72 -11.60
CA SER A 39 8.03 -1.79 -11.89
C SER A 39 7.90 -3.06 -11.04
N SER A 40 7.14 -2.99 -9.95
CA SER A 40 6.88 -4.11 -9.06
C SER A 40 5.46 -4.65 -9.20
N ASN A 41 4.66 -4.20 -10.17
CA ASN A 41 3.31 -4.73 -10.40
C ASN A 41 3.38 -6.23 -10.70
N GLN A 42 2.45 -7.01 -10.14
CA GLN A 42 2.35 -8.47 -10.27
C GLN A 42 3.58 -9.27 -9.80
N LEU A 43 4.56 -8.64 -9.16
CA LEU A 43 5.72 -9.36 -8.64
C LEU A 43 5.36 -10.10 -7.35
N GLU A 44 5.40 -11.43 -7.38
CA GLU A 44 5.14 -12.28 -6.22
C GLU A 44 6.00 -11.87 -5.02
N LYS A 45 5.44 -12.02 -3.81
CA LYS A 45 6.08 -11.65 -2.54
C LYS A 45 6.38 -10.15 -2.37
N VAL A 46 6.14 -9.32 -3.38
CA VAL A 46 6.39 -7.86 -3.34
C VAL A 46 5.11 -7.04 -3.53
N CYS A 47 4.28 -7.38 -4.51
CA CYS A 47 3.12 -6.58 -4.90
C CYS A 47 1.88 -6.98 -4.12
N ALA A 48 1.20 -6.01 -3.50
CA ALA A 48 -0.04 -6.25 -2.76
C ALA A 48 -1.12 -7.01 -3.55
N PHE A 49 -1.17 -6.83 -4.87
CA PHE A 49 -2.15 -7.47 -5.75
C PHE A 49 -2.02 -8.99 -5.83
N VAL A 50 -0.81 -9.52 -5.71
CA VAL A 50 -0.54 -10.96 -5.82
C VAL A 50 -0.03 -11.58 -4.52
N CYS A 51 0.42 -10.77 -3.56
CA CYS A 51 0.81 -11.26 -2.25
C CYS A 51 -0.38 -11.77 -1.44
N LYS A 52 -0.18 -12.92 -0.77
CA LYS A 52 -1.17 -13.53 0.14
C LYS A 52 -1.58 -12.58 1.27
N ASP A 53 -0.63 -11.81 1.80
CA ASP A 53 -0.81 -10.86 2.90
C ASP A 53 -1.35 -9.49 2.46
N SER A 54 -1.51 -9.24 1.15
CA SER A 54 -1.90 -7.92 0.60
C SER A 54 -0.91 -6.79 0.85
N ILE A 55 0.34 -7.11 1.20
CA ILE A 55 1.34 -6.09 1.51
C ILE A 55 2.14 -5.73 0.25
N CYS A 56 2.23 -4.43 -0.03
CA CYS A 56 3.20 -3.89 -0.96
C CYS A 56 4.51 -3.63 -0.22
N ARG A 57 5.56 -4.37 -0.57
CA ARG A 57 6.90 -4.25 0.04
C ARG A 57 7.80 -3.23 -0.67
N ARG A 58 7.31 -2.66 -1.77
CA ARG A 58 7.98 -1.59 -2.53
C ARG A 58 7.02 -0.43 -2.75
N PRO A 59 6.68 0.31 -1.68
CA PRO A 59 5.83 1.49 -1.81
C PRO A 59 6.53 2.58 -2.65
N PRO A 60 5.80 3.64 -3.04
CA PRO A 60 6.39 4.78 -3.76
C PRO A 60 7.57 5.38 -2.98
N ARG A 61 8.53 5.97 -3.69
CA ARG A 61 9.66 6.68 -3.04
C ARG A 61 9.23 7.81 -2.10
N SER A 62 8.07 8.41 -2.36
CA SER A 62 7.46 9.44 -1.50
C SER A 62 6.81 8.90 -0.22
N TRP A 63 6.66 7.57 -0.09
CA TRP A 63 5.91 6.97 1.00
C TRP A 63 6.46 7.29 2.39
N PRO A 64 7.78 7.24 2.68
CA PRO A 64 8.27 7.57 4.03
C PRO A 64 7.85 8.97 4.50
N THR A 65 7.90 9.97 3.61
CA THR A 65 7.44 11.33 3.90
C THR A 65 5.93 11.37 4.17
N ILE A 66 5.13 10.70 3.33
CA ILE A 66 3.67 10.66 3.50
C ILE A 66 3.28 9.90 4.78
N PHE A 67 3.97 8.81 5.10
CA PHE A 67 3.75 8.02 6.31
C PHE A 67 3.97 8.87 7.55
N SER A 68 5.07 9.62 7.63
CA SER A 68 5.32 10.55 8.75
C SER A 68 4.22 11.61 8.84
N GLN A 69 3.86 12.26 7.73
CA GLN A 69 2.77 13.25 7.69
C GLN A 69 1.44 12.69 8.20
N LEU A 70 1.07 11.48 7.78
CA LEU A 70 -0.18 10.83 8.19
C LEU A 70 -0.13 10.33 9.64
N LYS A 71 1.06 9.99 10.16
CA LYS A 71 1.26 9.56 11.54
C LYS A 71 1.20 10.75 12.50
N GLU A 72 1.84 11.86 12.13
CA GLU A 72 1.85 13.10 12.90
C GLU A 72 0.49 13.83 12.85
N GLY A 73 -0.21 13.76 11.72
CA GLY A 73 -1.56 14.32 11.56
C GLY A 73 -2.69 13.52 12.24
N LYS A 74 -2.38 12.43 12.96
CA LYS A 74 -3.37 11.59 13.66
C LYS A 74 -3.73 12.10 15.08
N ASP A 75 -3.07 13.15 15.57
CA ASP A 75 -3.29 13.74 16.91
C ASP A 75 -3.90 15.16 16.86
N GLY A 76 -4.55 15.55 15.76
CA GLY A 76 -5.02 16.92 15.56
C GLY A 76 -6.44 17.07 14.99
N ALA A 77 -7.37 16.19 15.34
CA ALA A 77 -8.81 16.36 15.08
C ALA A 77 -9.61 16.23 16.38
#